data_AF-A0A1I8CV00-F1
#
_entry.id   AF-A0A1I8CV00-F1
#
_cell.length_a   1.000
_cell.length_b   1.000
_cell.length_c   1.000
_cell.angle_alpha   90.00
_cell.angle_beta   90.00
_cell.angle_gamma   90.00
#
_symmetry.space_group_name_H-M   'P 1'
#
loop_
_entity.id
_entity.type
_entity.pdbx_description
1 polymer ?
#
loop_
_entity_poly.entity_id
_entity_poly.type
_entity_poly.pdbx_seq_one_letter_code
_entity_poly.pdbx_strand_id
1 'polypeptide(L)'
;MKNKDLSRDERDDAVDALVASQSSSNIKTAYQKFKMEREDVESQNAQKISDIAKTLSSDAEEVFTELTDTLQDKSLTNDEIKTKVESIEHGVSDKSTLKEVMAAVHKVFSSVAVKKTTTENTIFLK
;
A
#
# COMPACT_ATOMS: atom_id res chain seq x y z
N MET A 1 -5.93 12.20 -18.62
CA MET A 1 -5.95 10.87 -17.95
C MET A 1 -6.63 11.04 -16.60
N LYS A 2 -7.44 10.07 -16.16
CA LYS A 2 -8.02 10.11 -14.80
C LYS A 2 -7.01 9.47 -13.85
N ASN A 3 -6.94 9.94 -12.60
CA ASN A 3 -6.04 9.42 -11.56
C ASN A 3 -6.16 7.89 -11.33
N LYS A 4 -7.31 7.30 -11.69
CA LYS A 4 -7.56 5.86 -11.60
C LYS A 4 -6.83 5.02 -12.65
N ASP A 5 -6.38 5.65 -13.74
CA ASP A 5 -5.72 4.99 -14.87
C ASP A 5 -4.19 5.06 -14.77
N LEU A 6 -3.66 5.60 -13.67
CA LEU A 6 -2.23 5.77 -13.42
C LEU A 6 -1.74 4.73 -12.41
N SER A 7 -0.53 4.22 -12.64
CA SER A 7 0.20 3.44 -11.64
C SER A 7 0.52 4.29 -10.41
N ARG A 8 1.04 3.66 -9.36
CA ARG A 8 1.48 4.44 -8.20
C ARG A 8 2.69 5.32 -8.55
N ASP A 9 3.65 4.79 -9.29
CA ASP A 9 4.83 5.55 -9.72
C ASP A 9 4.43 6.76 -10.57
N GLU A 10 3.52 6.59 -11.52
CA GLU A 10 3.05 7.69 -12.36
C GLU A 10 2.29 8.76 -11.57
N ARG A 11 1.53 8.37 -10.54
CA ARG A 11 0.86 9.31 -9.63
C ARG A 11 1.86 10.08 -8.80
N ASP A 12 2.88 9.39 -8.27
CA ASP A 12 3.93 10.00 -7.48
C ASP A 12 4.72 11.01 -8.32
N ASP A 13 5.12 10.64 -9.54
CA ASP A 13 5.80 11.54 -10.48
C ASP A 13 4.95 12.79 -10.81
N ALA A 14 3.65 12.61 -11.04
CA ALA A 14 2.74 13.72 -11.31
C ALA A 14 2.63 14.66 -10.10
N VAL A 15 2.59 14.13 -8.88
CA VAL A 15 2.53 14.94 -7.64
C VAL A 15 3.88 15.59 -7.37
N ASP A 16 5.01 14.89 -7.56
CA ASP A 16 6.37 15.43 -7.45
C ASP A 16 6.53 16.64 -8.39
N ALA A 17 6.10 16.53 -9.65
CA ALA A 17 6.12 17.63 -10.62
C ALA A 17 5.24 18.82 -10.19
N LEU A 18 4.03 18.55 -9.70
CA LEU A 18 3.13 19.58 -9.18
C LEU A 18 3.75 20.32 -8.00
N VAL A 19 4.32 19.59 -7.03
CA VAL A 19 4.95 20.18 -5.84
C VAL A 19 6.22 20.95 -6.19
N ALA A 20 7.03 20.48 -7.15
CA ALA A 20 8.20 21.20 -7.63
C ALA A 20 7.84 22.59 -8.17
N SER A 21 6.72 22.70 -8.90
CA SER A 21 6.19 23.95 -9.46
C SER A 21 5.59 24.91 -8.41
N GLN A 22 5.36 24.47 -7.17
CA GLN A 22 4.79 25.32 -6.12
C GLN A 22 5.81 26.35 -5.60
N SER A 23 5.39 27.59 -5.46
CA SER A 23 6.20 28.68 -4.90
C SER A 23 6.35 28.57 -3.37
N SER A 24 5.44 27.86 -2.70
CA SER A 24 5.39 27.76 -1.23
C SER A 24 6.35 26.69 -0.71
N SER A 25 7.33 27.11 0.10
CA SER A 25 8.23 26.19 0.82
C SER A 25 7.47 25.25 1.76
N ASN A 26 6.35 25.69 2.34
CA ASN A 26 5.59 24.88 3.30
C ASN A 26 4.94 23.67 2.61
N ILE A 27 4.47 23.82 1.37
CA ILE A 27 3.88 22.72 0.60
C ILE A 27 4.96 21.68 0.27
N LYS A 28 6.15 22.14 -0.14
CA LYS A 28 7.30 21.27 -0.41
C LYS A 28 7.71 20.47 0.83
N THR A 29 7.84 21.13 1.97
CA THR A 29 8.19 20.47 3.25
C THR A 29 7.12 19.48 3.69
N ALA A 30 5.84 19.85 3.63
CA ALA A 30 4.74 18.95 4.01
C ALA A 30 4.70 17.69 3.14
N TYR A 31 4.94 17.83 1.84
CA TYR A 31 4.99 16.71 0.92
C TYR A 31 6.21 15.81 1.14
N GLN A 32 7.40 16.38 1.42
CA GLN A 32 8.58 15.60 1.80
C GLN A 32 8.34 14.78 3.07
N LYS A 33 7.70 15.38 4.08
CA LYS A 33 7.30 14.67 5.30
C LYS A 33 6.32 13.53 5.00
N PHE A 34 5.33 13.76 4.13
CA PHE A 34 4.41 12.71 3.69
C PHE A 34 5.14 11.55 2.99
N LYS A 35 6.12 11.83 2.12
CA LYS A 35 6.92 10.77 1.46
C LYS A 35 7.69 9.92 2.49
N MET A 36 8.33 10.57 3.47
CA MET A 36 9.03 9.87 4.55
C MET A 36 8.10 8.98 5.39
N GLU A 37 6.94 9.49 5.82
CA GLU A 37 5.96 8.71 6.59
C GLU A 37 5.45 7.51 5.80
N ARG A 38 5.29 7.68 4.48
CA ARG A 38 4.88 6.60 3.59
C ARG A 38 5.95 5.52 3.42
N GLU A 39 7.22 5.91 3.28
CA GLU A 39 8.36 4.97 3.23
C GLU A 39 8.52 4.19 4.53
N ASP A 40 8.29 4.84 5.68
CA ASP A 40 8.28 4.17 6.98
C ASP A 40 7.17 3.11 7.06
N VAL A 41 5.95 3.45 6.64
CA VAL A 41 4.83 2.48 6.58
C VAL A 41 5.12 1.33 5.61
N GLU A 42 5.70 1.61 4.43
CA GLU A 42 6.11 0.57 3.48
C GLU A 42 7.15 -0.39 4.10
N SER A 43 8.13 0.15 4.80
CA SER A 43 9.16 -0.63 5.49
C SER A 43 8.57 -1.50 6.59
N GLN A 44 7.64 -0.96 7.38
CA GLN A 44 6.91 -1.72 8.39
C GLN A 44 6.06 -2.84 7.76
N ASN A 45 5.41 -2.58 6.63
CA ASN A 45 4.64 -3.59 5.93
C ASN A 45 5.52 -4.70 5.36
N ALA A 46 6.68 -4.36 4.77
CA ALA A 46 7.65 -5.35 4.30
C ALA A 46 8.13 -6.27 5.45
N GLN A 47 8.41 -5.70 6.62
CA GLN A 47 8.77 -6.49 7.80
C GLN A 47 7.62 -7.42 8.24
N LYS A 48 6.38 -6.88 8.32
CA LYS A 48 5.19 -7.68 8.66
C LYS A 48 4.95 -8.82 7.67
N ILE A 49 5.14 -8.57 6.37
CA ILE A 49 5.00 -9.60 5.33
C ILE A 49 5.99 -10.73 5.59
N SER A 50 7.27 -10.41 5.75
CA SER A 50 8.31 -11.41 6.08
C SER A 50 7.97 -12.21 7.35
N ASP A 51 7.46 -11.54 8.39
CA ASP A 51 7.18 -12.20 9.67
C ASP A 51 5.93 -13.08 9.60
N ILE A 52 4.89 -12.64 8.88
CA ILE A 52 3.65 -13.40 8.71
C ILE A 52 3.87 -14.59 7.77
N ALA A 53 4.59 -14.42 6.66
CA ALA A 53 4.88 -15.47 5.68
C ALA A 53 5.43 -16.75 6.37
N LYS A 54 6.39 -16.58 7.27
CA LYS A 54 7.02 -17.67 8.05
C LYS A 54 6.07 -18.43 8.98
N THR A 55 4.87 -17.91 9.24
CA THR A 55 3.86 -18.54 10.11
C THR A 55 2.80 -19.31 9.33
N LEU A 56 2.79 -19.18 8.00
CA LEU A 56 1.81 -19.81 7.12
C LEU A 56 2.26 -21.23 6.74
N SER A 57 1.30 -22.04 6.28
CA SER A 57 1.63 -23.28 5.57
C SER A 57 2.35 -22.98 4.25
N SER A 58 3.12 -23.93 3.71
CA SER A 58 3.90 -23.71 2.47
C SER A 58 3.05 -23.21 1.31
N ASP A 59 1.87 -23.82 1.10
CA ASP A 59 0.95 -23.42 0.02
C ASP A 59 0.35 -22.03 0.28
N ALA A 60 0.06 -21.69 1.54
CA ALA A 60 -0.43 -20.37 1.91
C ALA A 60 0.67 -19.30 1.83
N GLU A 61 1.91 -19.64 2.14
CA GLU A 61 3.07 -18.75 2.06
C GLU A 61 3.33 -18.30 0.62
N GLU A 62 3.29 -19.25 -0.34
CA GLU A 62 3.48 -18.95 -1.77
C GLU A 62 2.42 -17.97 -2.28
N VAL A 63 1.14 -18.29 -2.06
CA VAL A 63 0.02 -17.44 -2.46
C VAL A 63 0.04 -16.08 -1.76
N PHE A 64 0.39 -16.06 -0.46
CA PHE A 64 0.50 -14.82 0.31
C PHE A 64 1.62 -13.92 -0.22
N THR A 65 2.77 -14.50 -0.56
CA THR A 65 3.90 -13.76 -1.12
C THR A 65 3.53 -13.18 -2.49
N GLU A 66 2.97 -13.99 -3.40
CA GLU A 66 2.53 -13.51 -4.72
C GLU A 66 1.49 -12.39 -4.63
N LEU A 67 0.54 -12.53 -3.69
CA LEU A 67 -0.51 -11.54 -3.47
C LEU A 67 0.05 -10.24 -2.88
N THR A 68 0.95 -10.32 -1.90
CA THR A 68 1.56 -9.13 -1.28
C THR A 68 2.51 -8.41 -2.23
N ASP A 69 3.28 -9.13 -3.05
CA ASP A 69 4.10 -8.56 -4.12
C ASP A 69 3.23 -7.80 -5.13
N THR A 70 2.12 -8.40 -5.57
CA THR A 70 1.17 -7.75 -6.48
C THR A 70 0.58 -6.46 -5.88
N LEU A 71 0.24 -6.47 -4.59
CA LEU A 71 -0.31 -5.31 -3.89
C LEU A 71 0.72 -4.22 -3.61
N GLN A 72 2.01 -4.56 -3.56
CA GLN A 72 3.11 -3.63 -3.33
C GLN A 72 3.75 -3.13 -4.62
N ASP A 73 3.47 -3.75 -5.76
CA ASP A 73 3.98 -3.35 -7.07
C ASP A 73 3.46 -1.96 -7.47
N LYS A 74 4.39 -1.00 -7.47
CA LYS A 74 4.10 0.42 -7.73
C LYS A 74 3.92 0.72 -9.21
N SER A 75 4.36 -0.19 -10.08
CA SER A 75 4.27 -0.05 -11.54
C SER A 75 2.89 -0.41 -12.08
N LEU A 76 2.07 -1.12 -11.30
CA LEU A 76 0.73 -1.52 -11.70
C LEU A 76 -0.31 -0.44 -11.42
N THR A 77 -1.28 -0.33 -12.32
CA THR A 77 -2.53 0.39 -12.09
C THR A 77 -3.45 -0.40 -11.15
N ASN A 78 -4.45 0.28 -10.57
CA ASN A 78 -5.43 -0.39 -9.71
C ASN A 78 -6.23 -1.48 -10.46
N ASP A 79 -6.49 -1.29 -11.76
CA ASP A 79 -7.23 -2.27 -12.58
C ASP A 79 -6.36 -3.51 -12.87
N GLU A 80 -5.05 -3.34 -13.07
CA GLU A 80 -4.10 -4.44 -13.21
C GLU A 80 -3.92 -5.20 -11.91
N ILE A 81 -3.77 -4.50 -10.78
CA ILE A 81 -3.73 -5.12 -9.45
C ILE A 81 -4.98 -5.98 -9.26
N LYS A 82 -6.18 -5.41 -9.51
CA LYS A 82 -7.44 -6.13 -9.37
C LYS A 82 -7.46 -7.40 -10.22
N THR A 83 -7.06 -7.29 -11.49
CA THR A 83 -7.03 -8.43 -12.43
C THR A 83 -6.08 -9.52 -11.95
N LYS A 84 -4.88 -9.16 -11.48
CA LYS A 84 -3.90 -10.12 -10.96
C LYS A 84 -4.37 -10.77 -9.67
N VAL A 85 -4.93 -10.00 -8.73
CA VAL A 85 -5.52 -10.54 -7.49
C VAL A 85 -6.62 -11.54 -7.81
N GLU A 86 -7.57 -11.21 -8.69
CA GLU A 86 -8.62 -12.14 -9.13
C GLU A 86 -8.02 -13.40 -9.77
N SER A 87 -6.94 -13.28 -10.55
CA SER A 87 -6.25 -14.44 -11.13
C SER A 87 -5.63 -15.35 -10.06
N ILE A 88 -4.97 -14.76 -9.05
CA ILE A 88 -4.38 -15.50 -7.93
C ILE A 88 -5.48 -16.23 -7.16
N GLU A 89 -6.56 -15.52 -6.80
CA GLU A 89 -7.69 -16.09 -6.05
C GLU A 89 -8.36 -17.26 -6.77
N HIS A 90 -8.54 -17.17 -8.09
CA HIS A 90 -9.10 -18.27 -8.88
C HIS A 90 -8.13 -19.44 -9.08
N GLY A 91 -6.81 -19.19 -9.02
CA GLY A 91 -5.78 -20.22 -9.10
C GLY A 91 -5.70 -21.10 -7.85
N VAL A 92 -6.15 -20.59 -6.70
CA VAL A 92 -6.16 -21.33 -5.44
C VAL A 92 -7.34 -22.30 -5.39
N SER A 93 -7.02 -23.60 -5.46
CA SER A 93 -8.05 -24.66 -5.45
C SER A 93 -8.67 -24.86 -4.06
N ASP A 94 -7.89 -24.68 -2.99
CA ASP A 94 -8.35 -24.84 -1.62
C ASP A 94 -8.81 -23.50 -1.02
N LYS A 95 -10.11 -23.41 -0.74
CA LYS A 95 -10.72 -22.24 -0.08
C LYS A 95 -10.19 -22.00 1.33
N SER A 96 -9.66 -23.03 2.00
CA SER A 96 -9.09 -22.89 3.34
C SER A 96 -7.78 -22.10 3.31
N THR A 97 -6.88 -22.42 2.36
CA THR A 97 -5.66 -21.65 2.04
C THR A 97 -5.99 -20.21 1.71
N LEU A 98 -6.96 -19.97 0.82
CA LEU A 98 -7.36 -18.62 0.45
C LEU A 98 -7.83 -17.80 1.65
N LYS A 99 -8.60 -18.40 2.57
CA LYS A 99 -9.07 -17.73 3.78
C LYS A 99 -7.93 -17.38 4.74
N GLU A 100 -6.95 -18.28 4.89
CA GLU A 100 -5.75 -18.05 5.68
C GLU A 100 -4.93 -16.88 5.11
N VAL A 101 -4.69 -16.89 3.79
CA VAL A 101 -3.97 -15.84 3.07
C VAL A 101 -4.67 -14.49 3.20
N MET A 102 -5.99 -14.42 2.99
CA MET A 102 -6.71 -13.15 3.10
C MET A 102 -6.70 -12.58 4.52
N ALA A 103 -6.75 -13.45 5.54
CA ALA A 103 -6.57 -13.03 6.93
C ALA A 103 -5.14 -12.52 7.19
N ALA A 104 -4.13 -13.15 6.59
CA ALA A 104 -2.74 -12.73 6.67
C ALA A 104 -2.51 -11.36 5.99
N VAL A 105 -3.03 -11.17 4.77
CA VAL A 105 -2.99 -9.88 4.04
C VAL A 105 -3.67 -8.78 4.87
N HIS A 106 -4.83 -9.06 5.46
CA HIS A 106 -5.49 -8.11 6.32
C HIS A 106 -4.63 -7.71 7.53
N LYS A 107 -3.85 -8.61 8.14
CA LYS A 107 -2.93 -8.26 9.24
C LYS A 107 -1.77 -7.36 8.80
N VAL A 108 -1.30 -7.49 7.56
CA VAL A 108 -0.26 -6.61 7.00
C VAL A 108 -0.80 -5.20 6.81
N PHE A 109 -1.89 -5.07 6.04
CA PHE A 109 -2.36 -3.80 5.51
C PHE A 109 -3.46 -3.14 6.33
N SER A 110 -4.03 -3.81 7.33
CA SER A 110 -4.81 -3.11 8.34
C SER A 110 -3.85 -2.22 9.14
N SER A 111 -4.17 -0.93 9.20
CA SER A 111 -3.54 -0.06 10.18
C SER A 111 -3.69 -0.70 11.55
N VAL A 112 -2.57 -0.92 12.25
CA VAL A 112 -2.61 -0.89 13.72
C VAL A 112 -3.36 0.40 14.00
N ALA A 113 -4.57 0.32 14.56
CA ALA A 113 -5.37 1.50 14.85
C ALA A 113 -4.49 2.45 15.66
N VAL A 114 -3.89 3.43 14.98
CA VAL A 114 -2.97 4.37 15.59
C VAL A 114 -3.86 5.12 16.56
N LYS A 115 -3.56 4.95 17.85
CA LYS A 115 -4.18 5.67 18.96
C LYS A 115 -4.48 7.09 18.49
N LYS A 116 -5.74 7.54 18.64
CA LYS A 116 -6.17 8.91 18.40
C LYS A 116 -5.14 9.91 18.95
N THR A 117 -4.27 10.43 18.09
CA THR A 117 -3.58 11.70 18.36
C THR A 117 -4.23 12.72 17.45
N THR A 118 -5.47 13.06 17.81
CA THR A 118 -6.10 14.30 17.36
C THR A 118 -5.38 15.44 18.09
N THR A 119 -4.20 15.80 17.61
CA THR A 119 -3.69 17.16 17.85
C THR A 119 -4.27 18.00 16.73
N GLU A 120 -5.31 18.75 17.10
CA GLU A 120 -5.90 19.81 16.33
C GLU A 120 -4.80 20.68 15.69
N ASN A 121 -4.63 20.57 14.38
CA ASN A 121 -4.14 21.67 13.58
C ASN A 121 -5.21 21.97 12.54
N THR A 122 -6.28 22.57 13.04
CA THR A 122 -7.19 23.38 12.25
C THR A 122 -6.39 24.56 11.72
N ILE A 123 -5.70 24.36 10.59
CA ILE A 123 -5.31 25.48 9.74
C ILE A 123 -6.63 25.97 9.13
N PHE A 124 -7.28 26.87 9.86
CA PHE A 124 -8.31 27.74 9.35
C PHE A 124 -7.68 28.56 8.21
N LEU A 125 -8.05 28.26 6.97
CA LEU A 125 -8.02 29.24 5.90
C LEU A 125 -9.21 30.19 6.13
N LYS A 126 -8.92 31.36 6.69
CA LYS A 126 -9.68 32.60 6.51
C LYS A 126 -8.71 33.71 6.13
#